data_AF-A0A538AAA8-F1
#
_entry.id   AF-A0A538AAA8-F1
#
_cell.length_a   1.000
_cell.length_b   1.000
_cell.length_c   1.000
_cell.angle_alpha   90.00
_cell.angle_beta   90.00
_cell.angle_gamma   90.00
#
_symmetry.space_group_name_H-M   'P 1'
#
loop_
_entity.id
_entity.type
_entity.pdbx_description
1 polymer ?
#
loop_
_entity_poly.entity_id
_entity_poly.type
_entity_poly.pdbx_seq_one_letter_code
_entity_poly.pdbx_strand_id
1 'polypeptide(L)'
;MASLQHQRAQTRFREVRGRRETVVAAPHHDHVVSLPHPKPSVLEFERPFKLYTGRPAGGKSTVTIGTAFHPRESRLNQKLAWTDWWGFSAASTYADSSDIEYNAVRESVGAIDVSPLFKYLISGPDASRLIDRVITRDATKLQVDQVYYTPWCDEGGKVLDDGTICRLDDTTYRWTAAEPNHRWITMNATGLDVTVEDVSFEIAALALQGPKSRTVLEIATGADWSDLKYFRRRMTTIGGIAVDVTRTGYTGDLGYELWVPKEHAVPLWDAIFAAGEGFGIRPVGQDALDVLRVEAGLILLDA
;
A
#
# COMPACT_ATOMS: atom_id res chain seq x y z
N MET A 1 -15.55 15.81 48.20
CA MET A 1 -14.18 16.31 48.42
C MET A 1 -13.35 15.23 49.09
N ALA A 2 -12.49 14.55 48.34
CA ALA A 2 -11.34 13.81 48.87
C ALA A 2 -10.35 13.62 47.70
N SER A 3 -9.23 14.33 47.82
CA SER A 3 -8.08 14.36 46.91
C SER A 3 -7.30 13.06 47.04
N LEU A 4 -7.03 12.38 45.91
CA LEU A 4 -6.08 11.28 45.84
C LEU A 4 -4.83 11.77 45.10
N GLN A 5 -3.81 12.09 45.91
CA GLN A 5 -2.48 12.47 45.49
C GLN A 5 -1.80 11.30 44.76
N HIS A 6 -1.27 11.58 43.56
CA HIS A 6 -0.35 10.71 42.85
C HIS A 6 0.95 10.51 43.66
N GLN A 7 1.18 9.31 44.18
CA GLN A 7 2.52 8.90 44.62
C GLN A 7 3.38 8.63 43.37
N ARG A 8 4.38 9.49 43.14
CA ARG A 8 5.43 9.25 42.13
C ARG A 8 6.31 8.09 42.58
N ALA A 9 6.42 7.04 41.75
CA ALA A 9 7.43 6.00 41.91
C ALA A 9 8.83 6.63 41.78
N GLN A 10 9.70 6.43 42.78
CA GLN A 10 11.09 6.87 42.74
C GLN A 10 11.95 5.85 41.99
N THR A 11 12.40 6.20 40.79
CA THR A 11 13.42 5.44 40.06
C THR A 11 14.79 5.63 40.74
N ARG A 12 15.41 4.55 41.20
CA ARG A 12 16.82 4.57 41.65
C ARG A 12 17.68 3.86 40.62
N PHE A 13 18.77 4.50 40.23
CA PHE A 13 19.78 3.95 39.31
C PHE A 13 20.94 3.36 40.11
N ARG A 14 21.47 2.23 39.65
CA ARG A 14 22.75 1.68 40.14
C ARG A 14 23.73 1.62 38.98
N GLU A 15 24.96 2.04 39.23
CA GLU A 15 26.04 2.04 38.25
C GLU A 15 26.86 0.76 38.41
N VAL A 16 26.96 -0.05 37.35
CA VAL A 16 27.90 -1.18 37.27
C VAL A 16 28.57 -1.11 35.90
N ARG A 17 29.89 -0.96 35.89
CA ARG A 17 30.76 -0.95 34.68
C ARG A 17 30.26 -0.04 33.54
N GLY A 18 29.88 1.20 33.89
CA GLY A 18 29.73 2.28 32.91
C GLY A 18 28.49 2.26 32.01
N ARG A 19 27.46 1.45 32.32
CA ARG A 19 26.13 1.55 31.69
C ARG A 19 25.03 1.71 32.74
N ARG A 20 24.05 2.57 32.49
CA ARG A 20 22.86 2.76 33.34
C ARG A 20 21.78 1.76 32.94
N GLU A 21 21.41 0.88 33.85
CA GLU A 21 20.28 -0.04 33.68
C GLU A 21 19.12 0.35 34.60
N THR A 22 17.90 0.18 34.11
CA THR A 22 16.66 0.46 34.87
C THR A 22 16.10 -0.86 35.37
N VAL A 23 15.97 -1.04 36.69
CA VAL A 23 15.43 -2.26 37.30
C VAL A 23 14.03 -1.97 37.82
N VAL A 24 13.03 -2.69 37.31
CA VAL A 24 11.66 -2.73 37.86
C VAL A 24 11.51 -4.02 38.66
N ALA A 25 11.24 -3.91 39.96
CA ALA A 25 11.05 -5.08 40.81
C ALA A 25 9.62 -5.62 40.70
N ALA A 26 9.47 -6.93 40.48
CA ALA A 26 8.20 -7.66 40.62
C ALA A 26 8.27 -8.64 41.81
N PRO A 27 7.16 -8.88 42.55
CA PRO A 27 7.18 -9.64 43.79
C PRO A 27 7.10 -11.17 43.58
N HIS A 28 7.69 -11.87 44.56
CA HIS A 28 7.85 -13.31 44.78
C HIS A 28 6.80 -14.28 44.21
N HIS A 29 7.28 -15.38 43.60
CA HIS A 29 6.78 -16.74 43.84
C HIS A 29 7.87 -17.78 43.50
N ASP A 30 8.10 -18.71 44.42
CA ASP A 30 9.11 -19.77 44.39
C ASP A 30 8.74 -20.95 43.47
N HIS A 31 9.79 -21.66 43.03
CA HIS A 31 9.88 -22.91 42.26
C HIS A 31 10.14 -22.79 40.75
N VAL A 32 11.43 -22.86 40.39
CA VAL A 32 11.88 -23.21 39.03
C VAL A 32 12.87 -24.38 39.12
N VAL A 33 12.53 -25.48 38.46
CA VAL A 33 13.38 -26.64 38.23
C VAL A 33 14.48 -26.25 37.23
N SER A 34 15.75 -26.45 37.60
CA SER A 34 16.90 -26.18 36.75
C SER A 34 17.10 -27.30 35.72
N LEU A 35 16.90 -26.99 34.43
CA LEU A 35 17.42 -27.78 33.32
C LEU A 35 18.65 -27.06 32.73
N PRO A 36 19.76 -27.78 32.44
CA PRO A 36 20.98 -27.16 31.96
C PRO A 36 20.76 -26.52 30.58
N HIS A 37 21.03 -25.22 30.48
CA HIS A 37 21.06 -24.49 29.22
C HIS A 37 22.26 -24.95 28.37
N PRO A 38 22.10 -25.23 27.06
CA PRO A 38 23.24 -25.38 26.18
C PRO A 38 23.99 -24.04 26.11
N LYS A 39 25.32 -24.09 26.24
CA LYS A 39 26.19 -22.91 26.14
C LYS A 39 25.98 -22.25 24.77
N PRO A 40 25.84 -20.92 24.68
CA PRO A 40 25.76 -20.26 23.39
C PRO A 40 27.11 -20.40 22.67
N SER A 41 27.10 -21.08 21.52
CA SER A 41 28.21 -21.00 20.57
C SER A 41 28.09 -19.67 19.84
N VAL A 42 29.06 -18.79 20.05
CA VAL A 42 29.20 -17.55 19.28
C VAL A 42 29.60 -17.95 17.86
N LEU A 43 28.68 -17.84 16.90
CA LEU A 43 29.03 -17.76 15.49
C LEU A 43 29.43 -16.31 15.23
N GLU A 44 30.73 -16.06 15.11
CA GLU A 44 31.26 -14.77 14.65
C GLU A 44 30.84 -14.55 13.20
N PHE A 45 29.78 -13.77 13.00
CA PHE A 45 29.49 -13.17 11.70
C PHE A 45 30.38 -11.94 11.52
N GLU A 46 31.63 -12.14 11.14
CA GLU A 46 32.49 -11.07 10.62
C GLU A 46 32.06 -10.70 9.20
N ARG A 47 30.93 -10.01 9.05
CA ARG A 47 30.70 -9.13 7.90
C ARG A 47 30.07 -7.85 8.43
N PRO A 48 30.69 -6.68 8.21
CA PRO A 48 30.06 -5.42 8.61
C PRO A 48 28.72 -5.31 7.87
N PHE A 49 27.65 -5.03 8.63
CA PHE A 49 26.39 -4.53 8.11
C PHE A 49 26.71 -3.30 7.26
N LYS A 50 26.76 -3.46 5.93
CA LYS A 50 26.69 -2.30 5.03
C LYS A 50 25.23 -1.88 5.02
N LEU A 51 24.91 -0.80 5.74
CA LEU A 51 23.78 0.04 5.36
C LEU A 51 23.96 0.29 3.86
N TYR A 52 22.99 -0.11 3.04
CA TYR A 52 23.06 0.08 1.60
C TYR A 52 22.74 1.55 1.26
N THR A 53 23.57 2.47 1.75
CA THR A 53 23.53 3.88 1.41
C THR A 53 24.37 4.09 0.16
N GLY A 54 23.85 3.68 -0.99
CA GLY A 54 24.58 3.82 -2.24
C GLY A 54 23.87 3.22 -3.42
N ARG A 55 23.33 4.10 -4.27
CA ARG A 55 22.97 3.80 -5.66
C ARG A 55 24.14 3.05 -6.33
N PRO A 56 23.92 1.93 -7.02
CA PRO A 56 25.00 1.22 -7.69
C PRO A 56 25.67 2.15 -8.71
N ALA A 57 26.96 2.42 -8.53
CA ALA A 57 27.77 3.07 -9.54
C ALA A 57 27.87 2.13 -10.75
N GLY A 58 27.10 2.40 -11.81
CA GLY A 58 27.06 1.61 -13.04
C GLY A 58 25.68 1.34 -13.63
N GLY A 59 24.59 1.80 -13.01
CA GLY A 59 23.25 1.70 -13.61
C GLY A 59 23.05 2.70 -14.75
N LYS A 60 22.50 2.23 -15.89
CA LYS A 60 21.90 3.13 -16.89
C LYS A 60 21.08 4.20 -16.16
N SER A 61 21.20 5.45 -16.57
CA SER A 61 20.29 6.52 -16.11
C SER A 61 18.86 5.96 -16.12
N THR A 62 18.29 5.71 -14.95
CA THR A 62 16.88 5.33 -14.80
C THR A 62 16.12 6.61 -15.06
N VAL A 63 15.90 6.90 -16.35
CA VAL A 63 15.08 8.02 -16.77
C VAL A 63 13.68 7.73 -16.23
N THR A 64 13.18 8.61 -15.38
CA THR A 64 11.79 8.59 -14.91
C THR A 64 10.88 8.61 -16.14
N ILE A 65 9.99 7.64 -16.25
CA ILE A 65 9.07 7.48 -17.39
C ILE A 65 7.65 7.91 -17.03
N GLY A 66 6.83 8.24 -18.02
CA GLY A 66 5.41 8.40 -17.80
C GLY A 66 4.73 7.06 -17.48
N THR A 67 3.66 7.11 -16.68
CA THR A 67 2.73 5.98 -16.51
C THR A 67 1.94 5.72 -17.80
N ALA A 68 1.08 4.71 -17.79
CA ALA A 68 0.16 4.45 -18.89
C ALA A 68 -0.88 5.58 -19.09
N PHE A 69 -1.14 6.40 -18.07
CA PHE A 69 -2.05 7.55 -18.14
C PHE A 69 -1.34 8.86 -18.53
N HIS A 70 -0.01 8.89 -18.52
CA HIS A 70 0.80 10.06 -18.86
C HIS A 70 0.39 10.79 -20.15
N PRO A 71 -0.04 10.13 -21.26
CA PRO A 71 -0.53 10.82 -22.46
C PRO A 71 -1.74 11.75 -22.23
N ARG A 72 -2.53 11.53 -21.17
CA ARG A 72 -3.64 12.39 -20.75
C ARG A 72 -3.20 13.35 -19.66
N GLU A 73 -2.51 12.86 -18.65
CA GLU A 73 -2.06 13.66 -17.51
C GLU A 73 -1.13 14.80 -17.92
N SER A 74 -0.20 14.54 -18.85
CA SER A 74 0.75 15.55 -19.33
C SER A 74 0.11 16.77 -19.98
N ARG A 75 -1.11 16.63 -20.50
CA ARG A 75 -1.88 17.74 -21.07
C ARG A 75 -2.57 18.58 -20.00
N LEU A 76 -2.85 17.96 -18.84
CA LEU A 76 -3.53 18.58 -17.71
C LEU A 76 -2.53 19.22 -16.74
N ASN A 77 -1.35 18.63 -16.58
CA ASN A 77 -0.28 19.16 -15.74
C ASN A 77 0.51 20.27 -16.47
N GLN A 78 -0.15 21.39 -16.73
CA GLN A 78 0.43 22.53 -17.47
C GLN A 78 1.59 23.20 -16.72
N LYS A 79 1.64 23.03 -15.39
CA LYS A 79 2.70 23.56 -14.53
C LYS A 79 3.97 22.71 -14.54
N LEU A 80 3.92 21.53 -15.16
CA LEU A 80 4.99 20.54 -15.13
C LEU A 80 5.39 20.16 -13.69
N ALA A 81 4.42 20.14 -12.79
CA ALA A 81 4.60 19.77 -11.39
C ALA A 81 4.66 18.24 -11.27
N TRP A 82 5.81 17.68 -11.58
CA TRP A 82 6.09 16.24 -11.53
C TRP A 82 7.04 15.90 -10.40
N THR A 83 6.80 14.77 -9.76
CA THR A 83 7.70 14.13 -8.82
C THR A 83 8.06 12.72 -9.30
N ASP A 84 9.18 12.19 -8.81
CA ASP A 84 9.52 10.78 -9.02
C ASP A 84 8.74 9.94 -8.02
N TRP A 85 8.00 8.96 -8.52
CA TRP A 85 7.41 7.90 -7.72
C TRP A 85 7.97 6.57 -8.23
N TRP A 86 9.12 6.19 -7.69
CA TRP A 86 9.81 4.93 -8.00
C TRP A 86 10.05 4.70 -9.50
N GLY A 87 10.52 5.73 -10.20
CA GLY A 87 10.82 5.67 -11.64
C GLY A 87 9.64 6.04 -12.55
N PHE A 88 8.48 6.38 -11.99
CA PHE A 88 7.39 7.02 -12.71
C PHE A 88 7.32 8.53 -12.45
N SER A 89 6.95 9.29 -13.49
CA SER A 89 6.68 10.71 -13.41
C SER A 89 5.22 10.88 -12.96
N ALA A 90 5.04 11.05 -11.66
CA ALA A 90 3.73 11.24 -11.03
C ALA A 90 3.46 12.74 -10.83
N ALA A 91 2.22 13.18 -11.02
CA ALA A 91 1.87 14.59 -10.84
C ALA A 91 1.79 14.92 -9.34
N SER A 92 2.49 15.97 -8.91
CA SER A 92 2.34 16.53 -7.56
C SER A 92 1.00 17.27 -7.43
N THR A 93 0.66 18.07 -8.45
CA THR A 93 -0.60 18.81 -8.56
C THR A 93 -0.89 19.12 -10.04
N TYR A 94 -2.16 19.17 -10.41
CA TYR A 94 -2.66 19.61 -11.71
C TYR A 94 -3.27 21.01 -11.66
N ALA A 95 -3.91 21.36 -10.55
CA ALA A 95 -4.63 22.61 -10.35
C ALA A 95 -3.71 23.74 -9.88
N ASP A 96 -4.31 24.89 -9.56
CA ASP A 96 -3.52 26.02 -9.09
C ASP A 96 -2.91 25.80 -7.70
N SER A 97 -3.62 25.04 -6.88
CA SER A 97 -3.28 24.65 -5.53
C SER A 97 -3.95 23.31 -5.22
N SER A 98 -3.31 22.51 -4.36
CA SER A 98 -3.76 21.15 -4.03
C SER A 98 -5.09 21.11 -3.27
N ASP A 99 -5.49 22.20 -2.62
CA ASP A 99 -6.79 22.35 -1.97
C ASP A 99 -7.97 22.23 -2.95
N ILE A 100 -7.81 22.67 -4.21
CA ILE A 100 -8.83 22.52 -5.25
C ILE A 100 -9.08 21.04 -5.57
N GLU A 101 -8.00 20.25 -5.65
CA GLU A 101 -8.05 18.81 -5.93
C GLU A 101 -8.55 18.04 -4.71
N TYR A 102 -8.10 18.41 -3.52
CA TYR A 102 -8.61 17.91 -2.24
C TYR A 102 -10.12 18.10 -2.13
N ASN A 103 -10.62 19.31 -2.39
CA ASN A 103 -12.04 19.62 -2.35
C ASN A 103 -12.83 18.85 -3.40
N ALA A 104 -12.22 18.57 -4.57
CA ALA A 104 -12.86 17.74 -5.58
C ALA A 104 -13.11 16.32 -5.07
N VAL A 105 -12.16 15.73 -4.34
CA VAL A 105 -12.35 14.41 -3.71
C VAL A 105 -13.40 14.46 -2.62
N ARG A 106 -13.32 15.44 -1.71
CA ARG A 106 -14.24 15.53 -0.56
C ARG A 106 -15.70 15.81 -0.97
N GLU A 107 -15.90 16.70 -1.93
CA GLU A 107 -17.24 17.19 -2.29
C GLU A 107 -17.83 16.51 -3.53
N SER A 108 -16.99 15.91 -4.38
CA SER A 108 -17.44 15.29 -5.62
C SER A 108 -16.70 13.99 -5.97
N VAL A 109 -15.76 14.04 -6.91
CA VAL A 109 -14.99 12.89 -7.39
C VAL A 109 -13.64 13.33 -7.94
N GLY A 110 -12.58 12.69 -7.48
CA GLY A 110 -11.23 12.78 -8.00
C GLY A 110 -10.75 11.48 -8.62
N ALA A 111 -9.91 11.59 -9.64
CA ALA A 111 -9.22 10.48 -10.29
C ALA A 111 -7.72 10.59 -10.02
N ILE A 112 -7.15 9.58 -9.37
CA ILE A 112 -5.74 9.54 -8.98
C ILE A 112 -5.07 8.40 -9.73
N ASP A 113 -3.97 8.69 -10.43
CA ASP A 113 -3.14 7.64 -11.01
C ASP A 113 -2.31 6.96 -9.91
N VAL A 114 -2.67 5.72 -9.60
CA VAL A 114 -1.96 4.86 -8.64
C VAL A 114 -1.20 3.75 -9.37
N SER A 115 -0.98 3.92 -10.68
CA SER A 115 -0.16 3.02 -11.48
C SER A 115 1.28 2.87 -10.97
N PRO A 116 1.92 3.87 -10.34
CA PRO A 116 3.28 3.70 -9.80
C PRO A 116 3.44 2.70 -8.65
N LEU A 117 2.35 2.25 -8.02
CA LEU A 117 2.43 1.18 -7.00
C LEU A 117 3.05 -0.08 -7.59
N PHE A 118 3.85 -0.78 -6.79
CA PHE A 118 4.33 -2.11 -7.17
C PHE A 118 3.19 -3.11 -7.09
N LYS A 119 3.12 -4.02 -8.06
CA LYS A 119 2.06 -5.03 -8.19
C LYS A 119 2.70 -6.37 -8.47
N TYR A 120 2.41 -7.35 -7.62
CA TYR A 120 2.88 -8.71 -7.76
C TYR A 120 1.70 -9.66 -7.96
N LEU A 121 1.76 -10.51 -8.98
CA LEU A 121 0.87 -11.66 -9.11
C LEU A 121 1.51 -12.86 -8.42
N ILE A 122 0.81 -13.36 -7.41
CA ILE A 122 1.20 -14.53 -6.63
C ILE A 122 0.25 -15.65 -7.02
N SER A 123 0.75 -16.70 -7.65
CA SER A 123 -0.06 -17.81 -8.15
C SER A 123 0.52 -19.17 -7.81
N GLY A 124 -0.33 -20.15 -7.56
CA GLY A 124 0.07 -21.54 -7.28
C GLY A 124 -0.64 -22.15 -6.07
N PRO A 125 -0.52 -23.46 -5.87
CA PRO A 125 -1.21 -24.17 -4.79
C PRO A 125 -0.81 -23.70 -3.39
N ASP A 126 0.43 -23.21 -3.22
CA ASP A 126 0.91 -22.69 -1.93
C ASP A 126 0.79 -21.15 -1.81
N ALA A 127 0.14 -20.44 -2.73
CA ALA A 127 0.05 -18.98 -2.73
C ALA A 127 -0.54 -18.42 -1.42
N SER A 128 -1.63 -19.01 -0.91
CA SER A 128 -2.22 -18.60 0.36
C SER A 128 -1.26 -18.79 1.53
N ARG A 129 -0.41 -19.82 1.51
CA ARG A 129 0.58 -20.11 2.58
C ARG A 129 1.73 -19.12 2.55
N LEU A 130 2.17 -18.71 1.35
CA LEU A 130 3.15 -17.63 1.21
C LEU A 130 2.60 -16.33 1.78
N ILE A 131 1.37 -15.97 1.43
CA ILE A 131 0.74 -14.75 1.91
C ILE A 131 0.63 -14.77 3.44
N ASP A 132 0.05 -15.84 4.00
CA ASP A 132 -0.11 -16.00 5.45
C ASP A 132 1.21 -15.96 6.23
N ARG A 133 2.31 -16.40 5.60
CA ARG A 133 3.65 -16.36 6.19
C ARG A 133 4.20 -14.93 6.33
N VAL A 134 3.85 -14.04 5.40
CA VAL A 134 4.49 -12.72 5.28
C VAL A 134 3.65 -11.62 5.92
N ILE A 135 2.32 -11.67 5.78
CA ILE A 135 1.45 -10.61 6.31
C ILE A 135 1.10 -10.83 7.78
N THR A 136 0.68 -9.75 8.44
CA THR A 136 0.28 -9.80 9.86
C THR A 136 -1.15 -10.29 10.10
N ARG A 137 -2.00 -10.30 9.06
CA ARG A 137 -3.38 -10.81 9.13
C ARG A 137 -3.42 -12.31 8.82
N ASP A 138 -4.46 -12.98 9.32
CA ASP A 138 -4.78 -14.35 8.94
C ASP A 138 -5.29 -14.41 7.48
N ALA A 139 -4.42 -14.82 6.57
CA ALA A 139 -4.70 -14.88 5.13
C ALA A 139 -5.67 -16.01 4.78
N THR A 140 -5.79 -17.04 5.61
CA THR A 140 -6.68 -18.19 5.37
C THR A 140 -8.17 -17.78 5.37
N LYS A 141 -8.48 -16.64 6.01
CA LYS A 141 -9.82 -16.04 6.03
C LYS A 141 -10.12 -15.16 4.82
N LEU A 142 -9.13 -14.89 3.95
CA LEU A 142 -9.32 -14.05 2.77
C LEU A 142 -10.12 -14.81 1.71
N GLN A 143 -11.33 -14.32 1.43
CA GLN A 143 -12.23 -14.92 0.44
C GLN A 143 -11.86 -14.51 -0.98
N VAL A 144 -12.25 -15.30 -1.97
CA VAL A 144 -12.22 -14.87 -3.37
C VAL A 144 -13.04 -13.59 -3.52
N ASP A 145 -12.53 -12.67 -4.34
CA ASP A 145 -13.08 -11.32 -4.54
C ASP A 145 -13.10 -10.45 -3.28
N GLN A 146 -12.17 -10.70 -2.38
CA GLN A 146 -11.92 -9.87 -1.21
C GLN A 146 -10.51 -9.31 -1.24
N VAL A 147 -10.37 -8.12 -0.71
CA VAL A 147 -9.11 -7.42 -0.53
C VAL A 147 -8.82 -7.31 0.97
N TYR A 148 -7.56 -7.43 1.37
CA TYR A 148 -7.08 -7.00 2.68
C TYR A 148 -6.11 -5.85 2.53
N TYR A 149 -6.22 -4.86 3.39
CA TYR A 149 -5.11 -3.98 3.72
C TYR A 149 -4.36 -4.56 4.92
N THR A 150 -3.05 -4.66 4.82
CA THR A 150 -2.19 -5.28 5.82
C THR A 150 -0.76 -4.78 5.72
N PRO A 151 -0.08 -4.55 6.86
CA PRO A 151 1.37 -4.45 6.88
C PRO A 151 1.99 -5.85 6.87
N TRP A 152 3.27 -5.91 6.49
CA TRP A 152 4.18 -7.03 6.75
C TRP A 152 5.45 -6.51 7.42
N CYS A 153 6.11 -7.41 8.16
CA CYS A 153 7.22 -7.05 9.02
C CYS A 153 8.48 -7.85 8.70
N ASP A 154 9.61 -7.35 9.18
CA ASP A 154 10.85 -8.11 9.28
C ASP A 154 10.79 -9.12 10.46
N GLU A 155 11.85 -9.91 10.62
CA GLU A 155 11.96 -10.89 11.70
C GLU A 155 12.00 -10.25 13.10
N GLY A 156 12.28 -8.96 13.21
CA GLY A 156 12.25 -8.18 14.44
C GLY A 156 10.86 -7.60 14.76
N GLY A 157 9.87 -7.80 13.89
CA GLY A 157 8.52 -7.24 14.03
C GLY A 157 8.43 -5.77 13.66
N LYS A 158 9.41 -5.22 12.94
CA LYS A 158 9.35 -3.85 12.39
C LYS A 158 8.62 -3.89 11.05
N VAL A 159 7.74 -2.91 10.82
CA VAL A 159 7.01 -2.79 9.56
C VAL A 159 8.03 -2.53 8.45
N LEU A 160 8.00 -3.39 7.43
CA LEU A 160 8.82 -3.24 6.22
C LEU A 160 8.08 -2.43 5.18
N ASP A 161 6.84 -2.83 4.87
CA ASP A 161 5.96 -2.14 3.96
C ASP A 161 4.50 -2.53 4.27
N ASP A 162 3.56 -1.85 3.64
CA ASP A 162 2.13 -2.11 3.71
C ASP A 162 1.47 -1.99 2.33
N GLY A 163 0.24 -2.46 2.25
CA GLY A 163 -0.49 -2.43 1.00
C GLY A 163 -1.69 -3.33 1.01
N THR A 164 -2.12 -3.71 -0.20
CA THR A 164 -3.33 -4.50 -0.39
C THR A 164 -3.04 -5.87 -0.98
N ILE A 165 -3.78 -6.87 -0.54
CA ILE A 165 -3.77 -8.20 -1.11
C ILE A 165 -5.18 -8.55 -1.53
N CYS A 166 -5.39 -8.67 -2.83
CA CYS A 166 -6.65 -9.08 -3.43
C CYS A 166 -6.58 -10.54 -3.84
N ARG A 167 -7.48 -11.38 -3.33
CA ARG A 167 -7.63 -12.75 -3.81
C ARG A 167 -8.50 -12.75 -5.07
N LEU A 168 -7.87 -12.99 -6.21
CA LEU A 168 -8.51 -12.91 -7.53
C LEU A 168 -9.31 -14.17 -7.84
N ASP A 169 -8.78 -15.33 -7.45
CA ASP A 169 -9.39 -16.66 -7.57
C ASP A 169 -8.89 -17.59 -6.46
N ASP A 170 -9.11 -18.90 -6.60
CA ASP A 170 -8.74 -19.87 -5.57
C ASP A 170 -7.22 -19.92 -5.28
N THR A 171 -6.39 -19.64 -6.29
CA THR A 171 -4.93 -19.81 -6.26
C THR A 171 -4.13 -18.57 -6.66
N THR A 172 -4.79 -17.49 -7.07
CA THR A 172 -4.14 -16.27 -7.57
C THR A 172 -4.48 -15.06 -6.73
N TYR A 173 -3.46 -14.25 -6.44
CA TYR A 173 -3.55 -13.03 -5.65
C TYR A 173 -2.82 -11.89 -6.33
N ARG A 174 -3.36 -10.67 -6.24
CA ARG A 174 -2.66 -9.42 -6.56
C ARG A 174 -2.21 -8.76 -5.26
N TRP A 175 -0.91 -8.61 -5.10
CA TRP A 175 -0.28 -7.95 -3.96
C TRP A 175 0.22 -6.58 -4.41
N THR A 176 -0.19 -5.51 -3.73
CA THR A 176 0.30 -4.15 -3.96
C THR A 176 1.24 -3.71 -2.85
N ALA A 177 2.27 -2.94 -3.20
CA ALA A 177 3.26 -2.42 -2.28
C ALA A 177 3.65 -0.99 -2.66
N ALA A 178 3.99 -0.16 -1.68
CA ALA A 178 4.47 1.21 -1.95
C ALA A 178 5.92 1.18 -2.43
N GLU A 179 6.70 0.19 -2.00
CA GLU A 179 8.13 0.02 -2.32
C GLU A 179 8.44 -1.33 -3.00
N PRO A 180 9.62 -1.49 -3.64
CA PRO A 180 10.00 -2.75 -4.26
C PRO A 180 10.13 -3.90 -3.25
N ASN A 181 9.17 -4.83 -3.26
CA ASN A 181 9.12 -5.98 -2.34
C ASN A 181 9.35 -7.35 -3.00
N HIS A 182 9.55 -7.39 -4.33
CA HIS A 182 9.71 -8.65 -5.08
C HIS A 182 10.72 -9.62 -4.46
N ARG A 183 11.89 -9.10 -4.08
CA ARG A 183 12.96 -9.90 -3.45
C ARG A 183 12.52 -10.49 -2.12
N TRP A 184 11.86 -9.69 -1.26
CA TRP A 184 11.40 -10.13 0.05
C TRP A 184 10.36 -11.24 -0.06
N ILE A 185 9.37 -11.04 -0.93
CA ILE A 185 8.32 -12.02 -1.20
C ILE A 185 8.92 -13.31 -1.77
N THR A 186 9.84 -13.20 -2.74
CA THR A 186 10.51 -14.36 -3.36
C THR A 186 11.37 -15.15 -2.37
N MET A 187 12.07 -14.46 -1.45
CA MET A 187 12.82 -15.15 -0.39
C MET A 187 11.89 -15.98 0.51
N ASN A 188 10.73 -15.42 0.88
CA ASN A 188 9.72 -16.10 1.68
C ASN A 188 8.99 -17.23 0.94
N ALA A 189 9.01 -17.22 -0.39
CA ALA A 189 8.47 -18.26 -1.26
C ALA A 189 9.33 -19.54 -1.29
N THR A 190 10.55 -19.52 -0.74
CA THR A 190 11.46 -20.66 -0.76
C THR A 190 10.80 -21.91 -0.17
N GLY A 191 10.79 -23.01 -0.94
CA GLY A 191 10.22 -24.30 -0.55
C GLY A 191 8.70 -24.40 -0.66
N LEU A 192 8.05 -23.43 -1.32
CA LEU A 192 6.63 -23.45 -1.65
C LEU A 192 6.44 -23.60 -3.17
N ASP A 193 5.35 -24.26 -3.59
CA ASP A 193 4.94 -24.30 -4.99
C ASP A 193 4.10 -23.06 -5.34
N VAL A 194 4.81 -21.98 -5.67
CA VAL A 194 4.25 -20.66 -5.93
C VAL A 194 5.13 -19.87 -6.90
N THR A 195 4.51 -19.11 -7.79
CA THR A 195 5.15 -18.14 -8.70
C THR A 195 4.89 -16.72 -8.20
N VAL A 196 5.92 -15.89 -8.24
CA VAL A 196 5.88 -14.47 -7.87
C VAL A 196 6.31 -13.65 -9.09
N GLU A 197 5.33 -13.07 -9.78
CA GLU A 197 5.55 -12.26 -10.98
C GLU A 197 5.40 -10.77 -10.64
N ASP A 198 6.37 -9.95 -11.05
CA ASP A 198 6.26 -8.49 -11.00
C ASP A 198 5.52 -8.01 -12.25
N VAL A 199 4.34 -7.44 -12.05
CA VAL A 199 3.45 -6.92 -13.10
C VAL A 199 3.23 -5.41 -12.98
N SER A 200 4.14 -4.72 -12.28
CA SER A 200 4.02 -3.29 -11.96
C SER A 200 3.94 -2.41 -13.22
N PHE A 201 4.61 -2.81 -14.30
CA PHE A 201 4.63 -2.06 -15.57
C PHE A 201 3.57 -2.52 -16.56
N GLU A 202 2.84 -3.59 -16.26
CA GLU A 202 1.89 -4.29 -17.11
C GLU A 202 0.45 -3.88 -16.77
N ILE A 203 0.19 -3.62 -15.49
CA ILE A 203 -1.14 -3.25 -14.98
C ILE A 203 -1.15 -1.76 -14.62
N ALA A 204 -2.06 -1.02 -15.24
CA ALA A 204 -2.39 0.35 -14.85
C ALA A 204 -3.54 0.36 -13.82
N ALA A 205 -3.56 1.39 -12.97
CA ALA A 205 -4.54 1.50 -11.91
C ALA A 205 -4.98 2.96 -11.72
N LEU A 206 -6.31 3.20 -11.81
CA LEU A 206 -6.91 4.51 -11.59
C LEU A 206 -7.83 4.46 -10.37
N ALA A 207 -7.52 5.24 -9.35
CA ALA A 207 -8.34 5.36 -8.16
C ALA A 207 -9.37 6.48 -8.35
N LEU A 208 -10.65 6.12 -8.35
CA LEU A 208 -11.80 7.02 -8.42
C LEU A 208 -12.37 7.22 -7.02
N GLN A 209 -12.11 8.37 -6.41
CA GLN A 209 -12.35 8.63 -4.99
C GLN A 209 -13.31 9.82 -4.80
N GLY A 210 -14.17 9.76 -3.79
CA GLY A 210 -15.12 10.82 -3.45
C GLY A 210 -16.59 10.38 -3.47
N PRO A 211 -17.52 11.17 -2.89
CA PRO A 211 -18.94 10.78 -2.74
C PRO A 211 -19.66 10.52 -4.07
N LYS A 212 -19.19 11.07 -5.19
CA LYS A 212 -19.75 10.84 -6.54
C LYS A 212 -19.06 9.71 -7.32
N SER A 213 -18.02 9.08 -6.78
CA SER A 213 -17.27 7.99 -7.44
C SER A 213 -18.16 6.85 -7.89
N ARG A 214 -19.12 6.41 -7.05
CA ARG A 214 -20.08 5.37 -7.41
C ARG A 214 -20.94 5.78 -8.60
N THR A 215 -21.53 6.98 -8.57
CA THR A 215 -22.39 7.45 -9.66
C THR A 215 -21.64 7.50 -10.98
N VAL A 216 -20.40 7.98 -10.97
CA VAL A 216 -19.54 7.98 -12.16
C VAL A 216 -19.27 6.56 -12.65
N LEU A 217 -18.96 5.63 -11.75
CA LEU A 217 -18.73 4.22 -12.09
C LEU A 217 -20.00 3.55 -12.66
N GLU A 218 -21.17 3.82 -12.09
CA GLU A 218 -22.46 3.32 -12.57
C GLU A 218 -22.78 3.84 -13.97
N ILE A 219 -22.51 5.12 -14.25
CA ILE A 219 -22.66 5.70 -15.60
C ILE A 219 -21.69 5.04 -16.58
N ALA A 220 -20.42 4.87 -16.20
CA ALA A 220 -19.39 4.29 -17.06
C ALA A 220 -19.65 2.80 -17.39
N THR A 221 -20.30 2.08 -16.48
CA THR A 221 -20.57 0.63 -16.62
C THR A 221 -22.00 0.30 -17.06
N GLY A 222 -22.96 1.21 -16.86
CA GLY A 222 -24.38 0.96 -17.06
C GLY A 222 -25.00 -0.03 -16.06
N ALA A 223 -24.37 -0.24 -14.90
CA ALA A 223 -24.79 -1.21 -13.88
C ALA A 223 -24.80 -0.58 -12.48
N ASP A 224 -25.56 -1.17 -11.54
CA ASP A 224 -25.60 -0.77 -10.13
C ASP A 224 -24.34 -1.23 -9.37
N TRP A 225 -23.76 -0.36 -8.54
CA TRP A 225 -22.58 -0.64 -7.71
C TRP A 225 -22.82 -0.44 -6.21
N SER A 226 -24.08 -0.31 -5.80
CA SER A 226 -24.48 -0.13 -4.40
C SER A 226 -24.24 -1.37 -3.53
N ASP A 227 -24.24 -2.55 -4.13
CA ASP A 227 -24.11 -3.86 -3.48
C ASP A 227 -22.66 -4.25 -3.16
N LEU A 228 -21.68 -3.71 -3.89
CA LEU A 228 -20.27 -4.01 -3.68
C LEU A 228 -19.81 -3.46 -2.32
N LYS A 229 -19.55 -4.35 -1.36
CA LYS A 229 -19.10 -3.99 -0.01
C LYS A 229 -17.65 -3.47 -0.01
N TYR A 230 -17.29 -2.73 1.03
CA TYR A 230 -15.92 -2.24 1.22
C TYR A 230 -14.92 -3.41 1.23
N PHE A 231 -13.73 -3.22 0.63
CA PHE A 231 -12.71 -4.26 0.46
C PHE A 231 -13.21 -5.51 -0.30
N ARG A 232 -14.17 -5.34 -1.21
CA ARG A 232 -14.59 -6.36 -2.17
C ARG A 232 -14.23 -5.98 -3.59
N ARG A 233 -14.13 -6.99 -4.43
CA ARG A 233 -13.79 -6.92 -5.85
C ARG A 233 -14.98 -7.34 -6.71
N ARG A 234 -15.08 -6.79 -7.91
CA ARG A 234 -15.98 -7.25 -8.97
C ARG A 234 -15.41 -6.91 -10.34
N MET A 235 -15.46 -7.86 -11.26
CA MET A 235 -15.16 -7.62 -12.68
C MET A 235 -16.29 -6.89 -13.38
N THR A 236 -15.97 -6.02 -14.33
CA THR A 236 -16.96 -5.32 -15.16
C THR A 236 -16.41 -5.02 -16.55
N THR A 237 -17.21 -4.32 -17.35
CA THR A 237 -16.80 -3.77 -18.64
C THR A 237 -17.09 -2.27 -18.68
N ILE A 238 -16.12 -1.48 -19.15
CA ILE A 238 -16.26 -0.03 -19.39
C ILE A 238 -15.78 0.24 -20.81
N GLY A 239 -16.65 0.77 -21.68
CA GLY A 239 -16.27 1.06 -23.06
C GLY A 239 -15.74 -0.16 -23.84
N GLY A 240 -16.21 -1.37 -23.52
CA GLY A 240 -15.74 -2.63 -24.12
C GLY A 240 -14.44 -3.20 -23.52
N ILE A 241 -13.86 -2.55 -22.51
CA ILE A 241 -12.64 -2.98 -21.82
C ILE A 241 -13.04 -3.80 -20.61
N ALA A 242 -12.42 -4.97 -20.40
CA ALA A 242 -12.54 -5.70 -19.14
C ALA A 242 -11.79 -4.94 -18.04
N VAL A 243 -12.52 -4.55 -16.99
CA VAL A 243 -11.97 -3.78 -15.86
C VAL A 243 -12.17 -4.59 -14.58
N ASP A 244 -11.09 -4.77 -13.83
CA ASP A 244 -11.14 -5.31 -12.48
C ASP A 244 -11.35 -4.13 -11.52
N VAL A 245 -12.40 -4.18 -10.69
CA VAL A 245 -12.76 -3.08 -9.80
C VAL A 245 -12.71 -3.54 -8.36
N THR A 246 -12.00 -2.81 -7.51
CA THR A 246 -12.01 -3.00 -6.06
C THR A 246 -12.63 -1.80 -5.37
N ARG A 247 -13.48 -2.02 -4.37
CA ARG A 247 -13.99 -0.93 -3.50
C ARG A 247 -12.97 -0.65 -2.40
N THR A 248 -11.90 0.00 -2.81
CA THR A 248 -10.72 0.38 -2.02
C THR A 248 -10.33 1.83 -2.32
N GLY A 249 -9.49 2.40 -1.47
CA GLY A 249 -9.05 3.78 -1.61
C GLY A 249 -8.14 4.22 -0.47
N TYR A 250 -7.40 5.29 -0.72
CA TYR A 250 -6.39 5.84 0.19
C TYR A 250 -6.75 7.26 0.69
N THR A 251 -8.04 7.63 0.63
CA THR A 251 -8.50 9.00 0.98
C THR A 251 -9.48 9.03 2.15
N GLY A 252 -9.97 7.86 2.60
CA GLY A 252 -11.03 7.74 3.62
C GLY A 252 -12.45 7.96 3.08
N ASP A 253 -12.61 8.29 1.80
CA ASP A 253 -13.92 8.51 1.17
C ASP A 253 -14.48 7.22 0.55
N LEU A 254 -15.72 7.31 0.05
CA LEU A 254 -16.21 6.30 -0.89
C LEU A 254 -15.32 6.31 -2.14
N GLY A 255 -14.83 5.15 -2.54
CA GLY A 255 -14.01 5.06 -3.74
C GLY A 255 -13.87 3.66 -4.29
N TYR A 256 -13.31 3.62 -5.49
CA TYR A 256 -13.06 2.42 -6.27
C TYR A 256 -11.70 2.53 -6.94
N GLU A 257 -10.98 1.44 -7.08
CA GLU A 257 -9.76 1.35 -7.88
C GLU A 257 -10.04 0.47 -9.10
N LEU A 258 -9.70 1.00 -10.26
CA LEU A 258 -9.96 0.42 -11.58
C LEU A 258 -8.63 -0.08 -12.15
N TRP A 259 -8.52 -1.40 -12.31
CA TRP A 259 -7.30 -2.08 -12.72
C TRP A 259 -7.47 -2.63 -14.13
N VAL A 260 -6.53 -2.31 -15.02
CA VAL A 260 -6.54 -2.75 -16.43
C VAL A 260 -5.12 -3.04 -16.92
N PRO A 261 -4.95 -3.90 -17.94
CA PRO A 261 -3.72 -3.91 -18.73
C PRO A 261 -3.38 -2.50 -19.26
N LYS A 262 -2.10 -2.13 -19.25
CA LYS A 262 -1.64 -0.77 -19.55
C LYS A 262 -2.10 -0.22 -20.91
N GLU A 263 -2.27 -1.09 -21.90
CA GLU A 263 -2.75 -0.75 -23.23
C GLU A 263 -4.18 -0.19 -23.22
N HIS A 264 -4.95 -0.46 -22.17
CA HIS A 264 -6.31 0.03 -21.98
C HIS A 264 -6.42 1.26 -21.08
N ALA A 265 -5.31 1.76 -20.52
CA ALA A 265 -5.31 2.89 -19.59
C ALA A 265 -5.91 4.16 -20.22
N VAL A 266 -5.45 4.56 -21.40
CA VAL A 266 -5.94 5.78 -22.06
C VAL A 266 -7.44 5.69 -22.41
N PRO A 267 -7.93 4.62 -23.05
CA PRO A 267 -9.37 4.42 -23.26
C PRO A 267 -10.20 4.40 -21.97
N LEU A 268 -9.69 3.78 -20.90
CA LEU A 268 -10.35 3.78 -19.59
C LEU A 268 -10.46 5.20 -19.02
N TRP A 269 -9.37 5.97 -19.05
CA TRP A 269 -9.35 7.36 -18.61
C TRP A 269 -10.42 8.17 -19.32
N ASP A 270 -10.46 8.10 -20.65
CA ASP A 270 -11.42 8.87 -21.45
C ASP A 270 -12.87 8.50 -21.10
N ALA A 271 -13.17 7.22 -20.92
CA ALA A 271 -14.50 6.76 -20.55
C ALA A 271 -14.91 7.25 -19.14
N ILE A 272 -14.00 7.20 -18.16
CA ILE A 272 -14.27 7.64 -16.79
C ILE A 272 -14.44 9.16 -16.72
N PHE A 273 -13.58 9.93 -17.39
CA PHE A 273 -13.68 11.38 -17.41
C PHE A 273 -14.94 11.86 -18.14
N ALA A 274 -15.34 11.19 -19.22
CA ALA A 274 -16.62 11.46 -19.88
C ALA A 274 -17.82 11.17 -18.96
N ALA A 275 -17.82 10.04 -18.25
CA ALA A 275 -18.88 9.71 -17.28
C ALA A 275 -18.93 10.68 -16.08
N GLY A 276 -17.77 11.26 -15.71
CA GLY A 276 -17.63 12.19 -14.60
C GLY A 276 -17.80 13.68 -14.96
N GLU A 277 -17.94 14.05 -16.23
CA GLU A 277 -17.96 15.44 -16.69
C GLU A 277 -19.04 16.27 -15.97
N GLY A 278 -20.26 15.74 -15.89
CA GLY A 278 -21.39 16.38 -15.21
C GLY A 278 -21.24 16.51 -13.69
N PHE A 279 -20.22 15.87 -13.10
CA PHE A 279 -19.93 15.89 -11.66
C PHE A 279 -18.66 16.70 -11.35
N GLY A 280 -18.02 17.30 -12.36
CA GLY A 280 -16.80 18.06 -12.15
C GLY A 280 -15.62 17.20 -11.71
N ILE A 281 -15.52 15.97 -12.26
CA ILE A 281 -14.37 15.08 -12.04
C ILE A 281 -13.05 15.80 -12.31
N ARG A 282 -12.06 15.60 -11.44
CA ARG A 282 -10.72 16.18 -11.58
C ARG A 282 -9.62 15.14 -11.42
N PRO A 283 -8.50 15.27 -12.16
CA PRO A 283 -7.29 14.56 -11.79
C PRO A 283 -6.77 15.10 -10.45
N VAL A 284 -6.16 14.24 -9.64
CA VAL A 284 -5.68 14.57 -8.31
C VAL A 284 -4.24 14.08 -8.16
N GLY A 285 -3.35 14.99 -7.79
CA GLY A 285 -1.93 14.73 -7.61
C GLY A 285 -1.57 14.30 -6.19
N GLN A 286 -0.28 14.03 -5.99
CA GLN A 286 0.27 13.53 -4.73
C GLN A 286 0.07 14.48 -3.55
N ASP A 287 0.14 15.80 -3.77
CA ASP A 287 0.07 16.78 -2.67
C ASP A 287 -1.32 16.78 -2.01
N ALA A 288 -2.38 16.65 -2.80
CA ALA A 288 -3.74 16.52 -2.29
C ALA A 288 -3.97 15.13 -1.65
N LEU A 289 -3.43 14.07 -2.26
CA LEU A 289 -3.51 12.71 -1.73
C LEU A 289 -2.87 12.60 -0.34
N ASP A 290 -1.74 13.26 -0.12
CA ASP A 290 -1.04 13.23 1.17
C ASP A 290 -1.88 13.85 2.30
N VAL A 291 -2.60 14.95 2.03
CA VAL A 291 -3.53 15.51 3.02
C VAL A 291 -4.70 14.56 3.27
N LEU A 292 -5.31 14.03 2.20
CA LEU A 292 -6.47 13.13 2.29
C LEU A 292 -6.17 11.89 3.12
N ARG A 293 -5.01 11.25 2.90
CA ARG A 293 -4.60 10.03 3.62
C ARG A 293 -4.26 10.32 5.08
N VAL A 294 -3.66 11.47 5.38
CA VAL A 294 -3.36 11.88 6.76
C VAL A 294 -4.66 12.06 7.55
N GLU A 295 -5.65 12.73 6.97
CA GLU A 295 -6.98 12.88 7.59
C GLU A 295 -7.71 11.55 7.80
N ALA A 296 -7.50 10.59 6.88
CA ALA A 296 -8.03 9.24 7.01
C ALA A 296 -7.25 8.37 8.03
N GLY A 297 -6.13 8.86 8.58
CA GLY A 297 -5.27 8.13 9.52
C GLY A 297 -4.47 6.99 8.87
N LEU A 298 -4.18 7.11 7.57
CA LEU A 298 -3.44 6.11 6.80
C LEU A 298 -1.94 6.45 6.80
N ILE A 299 -1.12 5.44 7.09
CA ILE A 299 0.33 5.61 7.26
C ILE A 299 1.04 5.55 5.91
N LEU A 300 2.04 6.42 5.74
CA LEU A 300 3.02 6.33 4.68
C LEU A 300 4.37 6.21 5.39
N LEU A 301 5.14 5.17 5.07
CA LEU A 301 6.30 4.78 5.88
C LEU A 301 7.47 5.76 5.75
N ASP A 302 7.64 6.35 4.57
CA ASP A 302 8.72 7.30 4.24
C ASP A 302 8.17 8.70 3.91
N ALA A 303 7.51 9.34 4.88
CA ALA A 303 7.03 10.72 4.79
C ALA A 303 8.07 11.75 5.27
#